data_AF-A0A9D2GUF0-F1
#
_entry.id   AF-A0A9D2GUF0-F1
#
_cell.length_a   1.000
_cell.length_b   1.000
_cell.length_c   1.000
_cell.angle_alpha   90.00
_cell.angle_beta   90.00
_cell.angle_gamma   90.00
#
_symmetry.space_group_name_H-M   'P 1'
#
loop_
_entity.id
_entity.type
_entity.pdbx_description
1 polymer ?
#
loop_
_entity_poly.entity_id
_entity_poly.type
_entity_poly.pdbx_seq_one_letter_code
_entity_poly.pdbx_strand_id
1 'polypeptide(L)'
;MVSKMYTKSFMLLKLLLITLFLITVLAACKKQTVDSYYELDSKAGSAIIEPMELKKYIDNGLKTDDGKKVLLLHVTKQDGSLPEKTIKGAYPFSQEEYLMEKRSDGVAPNGAMVAGGAKVDKFLSKYGVDNNTVIVLTSHDLTNQMIYRTFWALKYWGFSNKALKVLNGANYYFFGEFAKENNIANIDSYKAAPADVSKITPSTFSVRDLPGNYIDSVRAPFGEIIEYAKAGKMKSDASGEVAVISTIDAKKPVKSNGQVVTYTIYDSNAIDGRIKGATQLAYVPVKSGGYSSSWALYLDAKLSEDGKFTITGGKGTFKTPEQIREMVKGFTENNGKTTKNASFLENLDKNPDKRILFHCFTGRTTAPHWFVFREILGYHNAAVYDGSWQEWSSYSAYYPADAANASYARIIVGEDDPNTYDKQNTDYIFWNGDKFVMSDNKTAPELETENLKTFIEKWDVTKYTDFATLGMESYYEDDEVYFYPLTNPNIDNLYAGDAKEINKEDKAYQGK
;
A
#
# COMPACT_ATOMS: atom_id res chain seq x y z
N MET A 1 68.81 -47.45 -3.14
CA MET A 1 67.42 -47.81 -2.79
C MET A 1 66.67 -46.65 -2.08
N VAL A 2 66.88 -45.39 -2.49
CA VAL A 2 66.34 -44.20 -1.78
C VAL A 2 65.50 -43.28 -2.69
N SER A 3 65.52 -43.41 -4.02
CA SER A 3 64.77 -42.50 -4.90
C SER A 3 63.30 -42.88 -5.15
N LYS A 4 62.85 -44.09 -4.79
CA LYS A 4 61.45 -44.52 -4.98
C LYS A 4 60.51 -44.22 -3.80
N MET A 5 61.05 -43.79 -2.64
CA MET A 5 60.22 -43.45 -1.47
C MET A 5 59.73 -41.99 -1.47
N TYR A 6 60.41 -41.08 -2.18
CA TYR A 6 60.02 -39.67 -2.19
C TYR A 6 58.88 -39.35 -3.16
N THR A 7 58.69 -40.13 -4.23
CA THR A 7 57.63 -39.84 -5.22
C THR A 7 56.23 -40.19 -4.71
N LYS A 8 56.06 -41.28 -3.94
CA LYS A 8 54.75 -41.62 -3.36
C LYS A 8 54.33 -40.64 -2.26
N SER A 9 55.24 -40.25 -1.36
CA SER A 9 54.91 -39.29 -0.30
C SER A 9 54.64 -37.89 -0.85
N PHE A 10 55.34 -37.45 -1.90
CA PHE A 10 55.08 -36.16 -2.54
C PHE A 10 53.78 -36.16 -3.35
N MET A 11 53.42 -37.29 -3.96
CA MET A 11 52.16 -37.46 -4.68
C MET A 11 50.97 -37.56 -3.72
N LEU A 12 51.12 -38.23 -2.58
CA LEU A 12 50.13 -38.20 -1.49
C LEU A 12 49.97 -36.80 -0.91
N LEU A 13 51.06 -36.05 -0.69
CA LEU A 13 51.00 -34.69 -0.17
C LEU A 13 50.34 -33.72 -1.16
N LYS A 14 50.59 -33.87 -2.47
CA LYS A 14 49.89 -33.13 -3.52
C LYS A 14 48.42 -33.50 -3.60
N LEU A 15 48.07 -34.79 -3.50
CA LEU A 15 46.66 -35.21 -3.44
C LEU A 15 45.99 -34.61 -2.19
N LEU A 16 46.67 -34.66 -1.04
CA LEU A 16 46.16 -34.14 0.23
C LEU A 16 45.92 -32.62 0.14
N LEU A 17 46.86 -31.87 -0.44
CA LEU A 17 46.75 -30.41 -0.65
C LEU A 17 45.66 -30.06 -1.68
N ILE A 18 45.52 -30.83 -2.76
CA ILE A 18 44.44 -30.63 -3.75
C ILE A 18 43.08 -30.97 -3.13
N THR A 19 42.98 -32.04 -2.32
CA THR A 19 41.76 -32.32 -1.56
C THR A 19 41.49 -31.28 -0.49
N LEU A 20 42.50 -30.76 0.22
CA LEU A 20 42.31 -29.68 1.19
C LEU A 20 41.86 -28.39 0.49
N PHE A 21 42.40 -28.09 -0.69
CA PHE A 21 42.03 -26.94 -1.50
C PHE A 21 40.61 -27.08 -2.09
N LEU A 22 40.23 -28.28 -2.55
CA LEU A 22 38.85 -28.57 -2.94
C LEU A 22 37.88 -28.52 -1.75
N ILE A 23 38.29 -28.96 -0.57
CA ILE A 23 37.48 -28.86 0.66
C ILE A 23 37.33 -27.39 1.09
N THR A 24 38.34 -26.54 0.90
CA THR A 24 38.21 -25.09 1.18
C THR A 24 37.37 -24.36 0.13
N VAL A 25 37.42 -24.77 -1.15
CA VAL A 25 36.56 -24.20 -2.21
C VAL A 25 35.11 -24.69 -2.08
N LEU A 26 34.88 -25.92 -1.63
CA LEU A 26 33.55 -26.44 -1.30
C LEU A 26 33.02 -25.91 0.05
N ALA A 27 33.89 -25.56 1.00
CA ALA A 27 33.51 -24.88 2.24
C ALA A 27 33.20 -23.38 2.04
N ALA A 28 33.66 -22.78 0.95
CA ALA A 28 33.27 -21.43 0.52
C ALA A 28 31.93 -21.39 -0.26
N CYS A 29 31.34 -22.55 -0.54
CA CYS A 29 29.94 -22.69 -0.96
C CYS A 29 29.12 -23.36 0.14
N LYS A 30 29.26 -22.89 1.39
CA LYS A 30 28.21 -23.09 2.38
C LYS A 30 27.06 -22.18 1.96
N LYS A 31 26.06 -22.73 1.24
CA LYS A 31 24.74 -22.10 1.09
C LYS A 31 24.34 -21.66 2.49
N GLN A 32 24.37 -20.34 2.73
CA GLN A 32 24.18 -19.77 4.05
C GLN A 32 22.80 -20.24 4.51
N THR A 33 22.80 -21.23 5.40
CA THR A 33 21.57 -21.75 5.98
C THR A 33 20.92 -20.57 6.65
N VAL A 34 19.80 -20.13 6.08
CA VAL A 34 19.07 -18.97 6.56
C VAL A 34 18.71 -19.29 8.02
N ASP A 35 19.44 -18.66 8.94
CA ASP A 35 19.19 -18.77 10.36
C ASP A 35 17.72 -18.45 10.63
N SER A 36 17.20 -19.04 11.70
CA SER A 36 15.82 -19.05 12.27
C SER A 36 15.16 -17.68 12.55
N TYR A 37 15.55 -16.65 11.81
CA TYR A 37 15.13 -15.26 11.94
C TYR A 37 13.87 -14.93 11.09
N TYR A 38 13.46 -15.85 10.23
CA TYR A 38 12.36 -15.64 9.29
C TYR A 38 11.28 -16.72 9.36
N GLU A 39 11.10 -17.35 10.52
CA GLU A 39 9.90 -18.16 10.77
C GLU A 39 8.64 -17.28 10.62
N LEU A 40 7.53 -17.90 10.19
CA LEU A 40 6.19 -17.31 10.03
C LEU A 40 5.84 -16.35 11.19
N ASP A 41 5.19 -15.23 10.86
CA ASP A 41 4.92 -14.10 11.77
C ASP A 41 4.37 -14.45 13.16
N SER A 42 3.69 -15.59 13.31
CA SER A 42 3.29 -16.19 14.60
C SER A 42 4.40 -16.29 15.66
N LYS A 43 5.69 -16.18 15.27
CA LYS A 43 6.87 -16.21 16.15
C LYS A 43 7.88 -15.08 15.90
N ALA A 44 7.60 -14.13 14.99
CA ALA A 44 8.58 -13.14 14.52
C ALA A 44 8.71 -11.89 15.43
N GLY A 45 7.94 -11.81 16.51
CA GLY A 45 7.91 -10.66 17.41
C GLY A 45 7.24 -9.43 16.78
N SER A 46 7.25 -8.31 17.51
CA SER A 46 6.55 -7.07 17.12
C SER A 46 7.16 -6.42 15.86
N ALA A 47 6.32 -5.92 14.95
CA ALA A 47 6.76 -5.04 13.86
C ALA A 47 7.18 -3.64 14.34
N ILE A 48 6.92 -3.32 15.61
CA ILE A 48 7.22 -2.03 16.22
C ILE A 48 8.52 -2.15 17.02
N ILE A 49 9.39 -1.14 16.89
CA ILE A 49 10.54 -0.93 17.79
C ILE A 49 10.27 0.30 18.66
N GLU A 50 10.49 0.17 19.96
CA GLU A 50 10.31 1.29 20.89
C GLU A 50 11.53 2.24 20.87
N PRO A 51 11.34 3.56 21.08
CA PRO A 51 12.42 4.54 21.05
C PRO A 51 13.61 4.21 21.96
N MET A 52 13.36 3.60 23.13
CA MET A 52 14.41 3.19 24.06
C MET A 52 15.32 2.13 23.44
N GLU A 53 14.75 1.16 22.73
CA GLU A 53 15.51 0.10 22.05
C GLU A 53 16.31 0.67 20.87
N LEU A 54 15.70 1.53 20.05
CA LEU A 54 16.44 2.19 18.97
C LEU A 54 17.57 3.07 19.50
N LYS A 55 17.35 3.80 20.61
CA LYS A 55 18.40 4.59 21.26
C LYS A 55 19.58 3.70 21.66
N LYS A 56 19.32 2.54 22.27
CA LYS A 56 20.36 1.56 22.60
C LYS A 56 21.15 1.14 21.37
N TYR A 57 20.47 0.88 20.25
CA TYR A 57 21.16 0.52 19.00
C TYR A 57 22.01 1.66 18.45
N ILE A 58 21.54 2.91 18.53
CA ILE A 58 22.34 4.09 18.13
C ILE A 58 23.58 4.22 19.00
N ASP A 59 23.44 4.08 20.32
CA ASP A 59 24.55 4.15 21.28
C ASP A 59 25.56 3.01 21.05
N ASN A 60 25.10 1.86 20.56
CA ASN A 60 25.91 0.72 20.14
C ASN A 60 26.41 0.81 18.69
N GLY A 61 26.43 2.01 18.09
CA GLY A 61 26.95 2.23 16.75
C GLY A 61 26.09 1.64 15.64
N LEU A 62 24.75 1.75 15.80
CA LEU A 62 23.73 1.17 14.91
C LEU A 62 23.86 -0.36 14.79
N LYS A 63 23.95 -1.01 15.94
CA LYS A 63 23.97 -2.47 16.05
C LYS A 63 22.98 -2.96 17.09
N THR A 64 22.33 -4.07 16.78
CA THR A 64 21.52 -4.81 17.76
C THR A 64 22.38 -5.41 18.86
N ASP A 65 21.75 -5.94 19.91
CA ASP A 65 22.44 -6.59 21.03
C ASP A 65 23.24 -7.83 20.59
N ASP A 66 22.73 -8.56 19.60
CA ASP A 66 23.39 -9.73 18.99
C ASP A 66 24.34 -9.33 17.84
N GLY A 67 24.60 -8.04 17.64
CA GLY A 67 25.63 -7.53 16.72
C GLY A 67 25.21 -7.40 15.26
N LYS A 68 23.91 -7.54 14.94
CA LYS A 68 23.37 -7.29 13.60
C LYS A 68 23.47 -5.81 13.26
N LYS A 69 23.67 -5.51 11.98
CA LYS A 69 23.67 -4.13 11.45
C LYS A 69 22.25 -3.57 11.52
N VAL A 70 22.08 -2.37 12.05
CA VAL A 70 20.81 -1.63 11.99
C VAL A 70 20.87 -0.62 10.85
N LEU A 71 20.04 -0.83 9.83
CA LEU A 71 19.82 0.14 8.76
C LEU A 71 18.62 1.02 9.14
N LEU A 72 18.88 2.27 9.53
CA LEU A 72 17.83 3.23 9.83
C LEU A 72 17.45 4.00 8.55
N LEU A 73 16.20 3.88 8.11
CA LEU A 73 15.67 4.56 6.93
C LEU A 73 14.66 5.63 7.33
N HIS A 74 14.92 6.87 6.96
CA HIS A 74 13.94 7.95 7.04
C HIS A 74 13.12 7.97 5.75
N VAL A 75 11.87 7.52 5.85
CA VAL A 75 10.92 7.50 4.74
C VAL A 75 10.43 8.92 4.46
N THR A 76 10.67 9.42 3.24
CA THR A 76 10.23 10.75 2.81
C THR A 76 8.70 10.84 2.73
N LYS A 77 8.17 12.06 2.70
CA LYS A 77 6.76 12.26 2.32
C LYS A 77 6.58 11.98 0.83
N GLN A 78 5.32 11.93 0.39
CA GLN A 78 4.96 11.70 -1.01
C GLN A 78 5.47 12.79 -1.95
N ASP A 79 5.60 14.03 -1.48
CA ASP A 79 6.21 15.14 -2.22
C ASP A 79 7.75 15.08 -2.26
N GLY A 80 8.35 13.99 -1.75
CA GLY A 80 9.80 13.82 -1.63
C GLY A 80 10.44 14.63 -0.51
N SER A 81 9.67 15.39 0.27
CA SER A 81 10.23 16.23 1.32
C SER A 81 10.86 15.41 2.46
N LEU A 82 11.93 16.00 3.02
CA LEU A 82 12.76 15.43 4.07
C LEU A 82 13.18 16.56 5.03
N PRO A 83 13.23 16.32 6.35
CA PRO A 83 13.71 17.34 7.28
C PRO A 83 15.23 17.54 7.18
N GLU A 84 15.70 18.77 7.45
CA GLU A 84 17.14 19.11 7.48
C GLU A 84 17.94 18.25 8.46
N LYS A 85 17.29 17.85 9.56
CA LYS A 85 17.86 16.99 10.59
C LYS A 85 16.92 15.84 10.91
N THR A 86 17.49 14.67 11.10
CA THR A 86 16.80 13.45 11.52
C THR A 86 17.62 12.71 12.57
N ILE A 87 17.18 11.51 12.96
CA ILE A 87 17.93 10.63 13.86
C ILE A 87 19.28 10.32 13.23
N LYS A 88 20.34 10.52 14.01
CA LYS A 88 21.72 10.34 13.58
C LYS A 88 21.92 8.96 12.96
N GLY A 89 22.44 8.96 11.72
CA GLY A 89 22.67 7.74 10.95
C GLY A 89 21.46 7.22 10.16
N ALA A 90 20.32 7.93 10.19
CA ALA A 90 19.21 7.62 9.30
C ALA A 90 19.52 8.06 7.86
N TYR A 91 19.34 7.14 6.91
CA TYR A 91 19.46 7.43 5.48
C TYR A 91 18.13 7.91 4.91
N PRO A 92 18.11 8.90 4.00
CA PRO A 92 16.90 9.26 3.29
C PRO A 92 16.45 8.10 2.39
N PHE A 93 15.14 7.87 2.34
CA PHE A 93 14.57 6.79 1.56
C PHE A 93 13.24 7.19 0.94
N SER A 94 13.13 7.04 -0.39
CA SER A 94 11.88 7.14 -1.13
C SER A 94 11.47 5.77 -1.64
N GLN A 95 10.32 5.30 -1.17
CA GLN A 95 9.67 4.09 -1.66
C GLN A 95 9.25 4.18 -3.12
N GLU A 96 8.97 5.38 -3.65
CA GLU A 96 8.58 5.54 -5.06
C GLU A 96 9.73 5.18 -6.00
N GLU A 97 10.97 5.44 -5.57
CA GLU A 97 12.17 5.14 -6.36
C GLU A 97 12.43 3.63 -6.45
N TYR A 98 12.13 2.86 -5.40
CA TYR A 98 12.60 1.47 -5.27
C TYR A 98 11.54 0.40 -5.05
N LEU A 99 10.44 0.74 -4.39
CA LEU A 99 9.45 -0.23 -3.91
C LEU A 99 8.10 -0.11 -4.62
N MET A 100 7.97 0.86 -5.53
CA MET A 100 6.78 1.05 -6.35
C MET A 100 7.14 1.05 -7.83
N GLU A 101 6.26 0.53 -8.67
CA GLU A 101 6.48 0.41 -10.11
C GLU A 101 5.16 0.42 -10.88
N LYS A 102 5.20 0.93 -12.13
CA LYS A 102 4.06 0.86 -13.03
C LYS A 102 3.94 -0.56 -13.59
N ARG A 103 2.99 -1.35 -13.08
CA ARG A 103 2.77 -2.77 -13.46
C ARG A 103 1.27 -3.07 -13.52
N SER A 104 0.89 -4.25 -14.01
CA SER A 104 -0.51 -4.65 -14.20
C SER A 104 -0.73 -6.11 -13.81
N ASP A 105 -1.84 -6.41 -13.12
CA ASP A 105 -2.38 -7.78 -13.01
C ASP A 105 -3.21 -8.16 -14.25
N GLY A 106 -2.77 -7.78 -15.45
CA GLY A 106 -3.41 -8.16 -16.71
C GLY A 106 -4.60 -7.30 -17.16
N VAL A 107 -5.09 -6.38 -16.33
CA VAL A 107 -6.21 -5.47 -16.69
C VAL A 107 -5.69 -4.14 -17.23
N ALA A 108 -5.10 -3.33 -16.35
CA ALA A 108 -4.57 -2.01 -16.70
C ALA A 108 -3.30 -1.73 -15.88
N PRO A 109 -2.31 -1.01 -16.45
CA PRO A 109 -1.12 -0.64 -15.71
C PRO A 109 -1.44 0.47 -14.69
N ASN A 110 -1.11 0.22 -13.43
CA ASN A 110 -1.23 1.19 -12.34
C ASN A 110 0.18 1.63 -11.89
N GLY A 111 0.39 2.94 -11.69
CA GLY A 111 1.69 3.53 -11.35
C GLY A 111 2.16 3.31 -9.91
N ALA A 112 1.31 2.79 -9.02
CA ALA A 112 1.61 2.67 -7.59
C ALA A 112 1.78 1.22 -7.11
N MET A 113 1.93 0.24 -8.00
CA MET A 113 2.03 -1.19 -7.66
C MET A 113 3.35 -1.52 -6.96
N VAL A 114 3.42 -2.66 -6.27
CA VAL A 114 4.67 -3.18 -5.71
C VAL A 114 5.71 -3.39 -6.82
N ALA A 115 6.93 -2.93 -6.57
CA ALA A 115 8.05 -3.08 -7.49
C ALA A 115 8.45 -4.54 -7.69
N GLY A 116 8.87 -4.88 -8.91
CA GLY A 116 9.39 -6.21 -9.24
C GLY A 116 10.72 -6.49 -8.55
N GLY A 117 11.04 -7.78 -8.41
CA GLY A 117 12.17 -8.23 -7.58
C GLY A 117 13.51 -7.63 -8.00
N ALA A 118 13.75 -7.46 -9.31
CA ALA A 118 14.97 -6.81 -9.81
C ALA A 118 15.12 -5.35 -9.38
N LYS A 119 14.01 -4.63 -9.20
CA LYS A 119 14.03 -3.24 -8.73
C LYS A 119 14.23 -3.19 -7.20
N VAL A 120 13.65 -4.14 -6.47
CA VAL A 120 13.88 -4.27 -5.02
C VAL A 120 15.32 -4.69 -4.72
N ASP A 121 15.92 -5.57 -5.52
CA ASP A 121 17.34 -5.93 -5.41
C ASP A 121 18.28 -4.73 -5.59
N LYS A 122 17.91 -3.74 -6.43
CA LYS A 122 18.67 -2.47 -6.52
C LYS A 122 18.62 -1.68 -5.21
N PHE A 123 17.49 -1.70 -4.50
CA PHE A 123 17.40 -1.13 -3.16
C PHE A 123 18.28 -1.88 -2.17
N LEU A 124 18.18 -3.21 -2.13
CA LEU A 124 18.98 -4.04 -1.23
C LEU A 124 20.48 -3.80 -1.46
N SER A 125 20.88 -3.74 -2.72
CA SER A 125 22.24 -3.40 -3.10
C SER A 125 22.60 -1.98 -2.65
N LYS A 126 21.87 -0.94 -3.06
CA LYS A 126 22.17 0.47 -2.75
C LYS A 126 22.29 0.76 -1.25
N TYR A 127 21.45 0.13 -0.42
CA TYR A 127 21.45 0.32 1.03
C TYR A 127 22.24 -0.75 1.80
N GLY A 128 22.96 -1.61 1.08
CA GLY A 128 23.84 -2.63 1.68
C GLY A 128 23.08 -3.56 2.63
N VAL A 129 21.85 -3.94 2.27
CA VAL A 129 21.01 -4.86 3.04
C VAL A 129 21.50 -6.27 2.80
N ASP A 130 21.67 -7.05 3.86
CA ASP A 130 22.03 -8.47 3.82
C ASP A 130 21.27 -9.26 4.89
N ASN A 131 21.56 -10.56 5.02
CA ASN A 131 20.95 -11.41 6.05
C ASN A 131 21.36 -11.09 7.49
N ASN A 132 22.29 -10.15 7.69
CA ASN A 132 22.69 -9.64 8.99
C ASN A 132 22.20 -8.20 9.23
N THR A 133 21.21 -7.75 8.45
CA THR A 133 20.64 -6.40 8.56
C THR A 133 19.25 -6.43 9.20
N VAL A 134 19.04 -5.54 10.18
CA VAL A 134 17.71 -5.15 10.70
C VAL A 134 17.39 -3.77 10.16
N ILE A 135 16.29 -3.66 9.42
CA ILE A 135 15.79 -2.40 8.86
C ILE A 135 14.85 -1.77 9.89
N VAL A 136 15.12 -0.53 10.28
CA VAL A 136 14.23 0.29 11.10
C VAL A 136 13.73 1.44 10.24
N LEU A 137 12.42 1.52 10.05
CA LEU A 137 11.76 2.62 9.35
C LEU A 137 11.39 3.71 10.35
N THR A 138 11.69 4.96 10.00
CA THR A 138 11.20 6.16 10.67
C THR A 138 10.74 7.19 9.63
N SER A 139 10.16 8.28 10.10
CA SER A 139 9.71 9.44 9.32
C SER A 139 9.71 10.67 10.23
N HIS A 140 9.19 11.81 9.75
CA HIS A 140 8.88 12.93 10.64
C HIS A 140 7.92 12.51 11.77
N ASP A 141 6.79 11.89 11.42
CA ASP A 141 5.79 11.32 12.32
C ASP A 141 5.03 10.17 11.66
N LEU A 142 4.23 9.44 12.44
CA LEU A 142 3.45 8.29 11.98
C LEU A 142 2.18 8.64 11.19
N THR A 143 1.92 9.92 10.91
CA THR A 143 0.86 10.32 9.96
C THR A 143 1.31 10.15 8.50
N ASN A 144 2.62 10.09 8.23
CA ASN A 144 3.15 9.79 6.90
C ASN A 144 2.78 8.36 6.46
N GLN A 145 1.79 8.21 5.57
CA GLN A 145 1.35 6.91 5.08
C GLN A 145 2.44 6.10 4.36
N MET A 146 3.48 6.77 3.84
CA MET A 146 4.52 6.11 3.05
C MET A 146 5.40 5.18 3.88
N ILE A 147 5.50 5.39 5.20
CA ILE A 147 6.23 4.47 6.09
C ILE A 147 5.59 3.07 6.10
N TYR A 148 4.25 3.02 6.11
CA TYR A 148 3.49 1.78 6.08
C TYR A 148 3.53 1.13 4.69
N ARG A 149 3.49 1.94 3.63
CA ARG A 149 3.67 1.45 2.25
C ARG A 149 5.04 0.82 2.06
N THR A 150 6.08 1.44 2.61
CA THR A 150 7.45 0.90 2.65
C THR A 150 7.50 -0.42 3.39
N PHE A 151 6.92 -0.47 4.59
CA PHE A 151 6.87 -1.69 5.40
C PHE A 151 6.15 -2.82 4.64
N TRP A 152 4.97 -2.54 4.08
CA TRP A 152 4.18 -3.51 3.32
C TRP A 152 4.95 -4.08 2.12
N ALA A 153 5.63 -3.23 1.35
CA ALA A 153 6.37 -3.68 0.16
C ALA A 153 7.58 -4.55 0.53
N LEU A 154 8.29 -4.24 1.62
CA LEU A 154 9.37 -5.11 2.12
C LEU A 154 8.82 -6.40 2.70
N LYS A 155 7.70 -6.33 3.44
CA LYS A 155 6.99 -7.52 3.95
C LYS A 155 6.60 -8.45 2.81
N TYR A 156 6.03 -7.92 1.72
CA TYR A 156 5.66 -8.67 0.51
C TYR A 156 6.82 -9.53 -0.02
N TRP A 157 8.04 -8.97 -0.05
CA TRP A 157 9.24 -9.65 -0.53
C TRP A 157 9.88 -10.63 0.46
N GLY A 158 9.35 -10.82 1.67
CA GLY A 158 9.87 -11.87 2.58
C GLY A 158 10.49 -11.37 3.89
N PHE A 159 10.58 -10.05 4.12
CA PHE A 159 11.14 -9.53 5.36
C PHE A 159 10.24 -9.82 6.56
N SER A 160 10.75 -10.56 7.57
CA SER A 160 10.01 -10.84 8.80
C SER A 160 10.03 -9.66 9.76
N ASN A 161 9.15 -9.67 10.78
CA ASN A 161 9.16 -8.65 11.84
C ASN A 161 10.44 -8.65 12.66
N LYS A 162 11.29 -9.68 12.59
CA LYS A 162 12.60 -9.65 13.25
C LYS A 162 13.60 -8.76 12.50
N ALA A 163 13.49 -8.69 11.17
CA ALA A 163 14.41 -7.98 10.29
C ALA A 163 13.85 -6.62 9.78
N LEU A 164 12.57 -6.34 10.00
CA LEU A 164 11.90 -5.12 9.56
C LEU A 164 11.03 -4.54 10.68
N LYS A 165 11.28 -3.28 11.04
CA LYS A 165 10.62 -2.58 12.14
C LYS A 165 10.14 -1.18 11.74
N VAL A 166 9.11 -0.69 12.41
CA VAL A 166 8.69 0.73 12.41
C VAL A 166 8.95 1.33 13.79
N LEU A 167 9.62 2.49 13.85
CA LEU A 167 9.85 3.22 15.11
C LEU A 167 8.53 3.78 15.66
N ASN A 168 8.16 3.38 16.88
CA ASN A 168 6.95 3.87 17.53
C ASN A 168 7.03 5.39 17.77
N GLY A 169 6.06 6.13 17.24
CA GLY A 169 6.01 7.60 17.30
C GLY A 169 7.03 8.33 16.42
N ALA A 170 7.85 7.59 15.65
CA ALA A 170 8.87 8.10 14.73
C ALA A 170 9.75 9.21 15.35
N ASN A 171 10.25 10.16 14.54
CA ASN A 171 11.11 11.23 15.04
C ASN A 171 10.36 12.18 15.99
N TYR A 172 9.06 12.41 15.75
CA TYR A 172 8.21 13.27 16.58
C TYR A 172 8.26 12.87 18.05
N TYR A 173 7.99 11.59 18.35
CA TYR A 173 8.03 11.10 19.73
C TYR A 173 9.47 11.04 20.25
N PHE A 174 10.40 10.50 19.46
CA PHE A 174 11.80 10.30 19.84
C PHE A 174 12.47 11.59 20.33
N PHE A 175 12.29 12.71 19.60
CA PHE A 175 12.84 14.00 20.00
C PHE A 175 11.93 14.82 20.92
N GLY A 176 10.66 14.42 21.05
CA GLY A 176 9.63 15.10 21.84
C GLY A 176 9.48 14.50 23.23
N GLU A 177 8.29 13.96 23.51
CA GLU A 177 7.92 13.47 24.84
C GLU A 177 8.82 12.33 25.34
N PHE A 178 9.30 11.42 24.47
CA PHE A 178 10.21 10.33 24.89
C PHE A 178 11.46 10.86 25.58
N ALA A 179 12.09 11.89 25.01
CA ALA A 179 13.31 12.48 25.53
C ALA A 179 13.08 13.14 26.90
N LYS A 180 11.91 13.76 27.09
CA LYS A 180 11.50 14.36 28.37
C LYS A 180 11.21 13.30 29.42
N GLU A 181 10.39 12.31 29.08
CA GLU A 181 9.97 11.21 29.97
C GLU A 181 11.17 10.40 30.49
N ASN A 182 12.23 10.30 29.69
CA ASN A 182 13.42 9.49 30.02
C ASN A 182 14.64 10.35 30.42
N ASN A 183 14.45 11.65 30.66
CA ASN A 183 15.51 12.58 31.10
C ASN A 183 16.78 12.53 30.23
N ILE A 184 16.62 12.49 28.90
CA ILE A 184 17.75 12.42 27.96
C ILE A 184 18.38 13.82 27.84
N ALA A 185 19.39 14.09 28.68
CA ALA A 185 20.00 15.41 28.83
C ALA A 185 20.61 16.01 27.54
N ASN A 186 21.01 15.17 26.57
CA ASN A 186 21.61 15.62 25.31
C ASN A 186 20.90 15.00 24.09
N ILE A 187 19.59 15.15 24.02
CA ILE A 187 18.79 14.63 22.90
C ILE A 187 19.25 15.18 21.53
N ASP A 188 19.75 16.41 21.49
CA ASP A 188 20.24 17.03 20.25
C ASP A 188 21.48 16.35 19.68
N SER A 189 22.26 15.61 20.49
CA SER A 189 23.36 14.76 19.98
C SER A 189 22.90 13.61 19.08
N TYR A 190 21.60 13.28 19.14
CA TYR A 190 20.96 12.29 18.27
C TYR A 190 20.39 12.93 16.99
N LYS A 191 20.47 14.25 16.80
CA LYS A 191 20.06 14.93 15.56
C LYS A 191 21.25 15.13 14.64
N ALA A 192 21.12 14.73 13.39
CA ALA A 192 22.12 14.98 12.36
C ALA A 192 21.46 15.21 11.00
N ALA A 193 22.21 15.78 10.04
CA ALA A 193 21.80 15.73 8.65
C ALA A 193 21.62 14.27 8.20
N PRO A 194 20.71 14.00 7.24
CA PRO A 194 20.52 12.67 6.68
C PRO A 194 21.86 12.04 6.25
N ALA A 195 22.02 10.76 6.55
CA ALA A 195 23.25 10.04 6.22
C ALA A 195 23.42 9.89 4.70
N ASP A 196 24.68 9.94 4.26
CA ASP A 196 25.04 9.90 2.85
C ASP A 196 25.06 8.45 2.34
N VAL A 197 24.07 8.10 1.50
CA VAL A 197 23.89 6.76 0.92
C VAL A 197 25.08 6.34 0.07
N SER A 198 25.83 7.28 -0.53
CA SER A 198 26.99 6.96 -1.38
C SER A 198 28.14 6.29 -0.63
N LYS A 199 28.13 6.37 0.71
CA LYS A 199 29.13 5.75 1.60
C LYS A 199 28.82 4.31 1.95
N ILE A 200 27.67 3.79 1.53
CA ILE A 200 27.28 2.40 1.80
C ILE A 200 27.96 1.47 0.80
N THR A 201 28.55 0.39 1.30
CA THR A 201 29.03 -0.71 0.45
C THR A 201 27.84 -1.47 -0.13
N PRO A 202 27.73 -1.60 -1.47
CA PRO A 202 26.63 -2.31 -2.07
C PRO A 202 26.59 -3.79 -1.68
N SER A 203 25.37 -4.31 -1.48
CA SER A 203 25.14 -5.73 -1.19
C SER A 203 24.91 -6.54 -2.48
N THR A 204 25.17 -7.84 -2.39
CA THR A 204 24.78 -8.85 -3.40
C THR A 204 23.54 -9.64 -3.00
N PHE A 205 22.99 -9.37 -1.81
CA PHE A 205 21.78 -9.99 -1.28
C PHE A 205 20.58 -9.66 -2.15
N SER A 206 19.77 -10.67 -2.42
CA SER A 206 18.58 -10.60 -3.25
C SER A 206 17.33 -10.97 -2.44
N VAL A 207 16.17 -10.50 -2.89
CA VAL A 207 14.88 -11.00 -2.39
C VAL A 207 14.72 -12.52 -2.58
N ARG A 208 15.53 -13.14 -3.43
CA ARG A 208 15.63 -14.60 -3.62
C ARG A 208 16.28 -15.32 -2.44
N ASP A 209 17.10 -14.61 -1.67
CA ASP A 209 17.75 -15.13 -0.47
C ASP A 209 16.84 -15.06 0.76
N LEU A 210 15.70 -14.35 0.66
CA LEU A 210 14.72 -14.29 1.71
C LEU A 210 13.94 -15.62 1.79
N PRO A 211 13.80 -16.20 2.98
CA PRO A 211 13.18 -17.51 3.14
C PRO A 211 11.64 -17.41 3.16
N GLY A 212 11.10 -16.26 3.55
CA GLY A 212 9.66 -16.00 3.63
C GLY A 212 9.05 -15.72 2.26
N ASN A 213 7.86 -16.26 2.02
CA ASN A 213 7.02 -15.90 0.89
C ASN A 213 5.72 -15.34 1.42
N TYR A 214 5.57 -14.02 1.37
CA TYR A 214 4.37 -13.32 1.83
C TYR A 214 3.49 -12.85 0.68
N ILE A 215 3.86 -13.11 -0.58
CA ILE A 215 3.25 -12.54 -1.79
C ILE A 215 1.73 -12.65 -1.76
N ASP A 216 1.17 -13.86 -1.65
CA ASP A 216 -0.29 -14.04 -1.58
C ASP A 216 -0.88 -13.65 -0.22
N SER A 217 -0.07 -13.67 0.84
CA SER A 217 -0.57 -13.39 2.19
C SER A 217 -0.84 -11.90 2.41
N VAL A 218 -0.06 -11.00 1.80
CA VAL A 218 -0.15 -9.54 2.02
C VAL A 218 -0.65 -8.76 0.82
N ARG A 219 -0.66 -9.36 -0.36
CA ARG A 219 -1.17 -8.73 -1.58
C ARG A 219 -2.33 -9.54 -2.13
N ALA A 220 -3.46 -8.89 -2.32
CA ALA A 220 -4.57 -9.43 -3.09
C ALA A 220 -4.45 -8.94 -4.55
N PRO A 221 -4.31 -9.84 -5.52
CA PRO A 221 -4.35 -9.49 -6.94
C PRO A 221 -5.77 -9.17 -7.41
N PHE A 222 -5.93 -8.47 -8.54
CA PHE A 222 -7.26 -8.16 -9.10
C PHE A 222 -8.15 -9.40 -9.22
N GLY A 223 -7.57 -10.51 -9.69
CA GLY A 223 -8.25 -11.80 -9.85
C GLY A 223 -8.94 -12.31 -8.57
N GLU A 224 -8.32 -12.12 -7.41
CA GLU A 224 -8.91 -12.50 -6.11
C GLU A 224 -10.16 -11.67 -5.81
N ILE A 225 -10.09 -10.34 -6.02
CA ILE A 225 -11.19 -9.43 -5.69
C ILE A 225 -12.40 -9.68 -6.60
N ILE A 226 -12.17 -9.82 -7.90
CA ILE A 226 -13.26 -9.99 -8.87
C ILE A 226 -13.96 -11.36 -8.71
N GLU A 227 -13.23 -12.40 -8.28
CA GLU A 227 -13.81 -13.71 -7.93
C GLU A 227 -14.82 -13.58 -6.77
N TYR A 228 -14.45 -12.89 -5.68
CA TYR A 228 -15.36 -12.66 -4.55
C TYR A 228 -16.57 -11.79 -4.94
N ALA A 229 -16.35 -10.79 -5.79
CA ALA A 229 -17.41 -9.93 -6.29
C ALA A 229 -18.42 -10.70 -7.13
N LYS A 230 -17.94 -11.50 -8.10
CA LYS A 230 -18.76 -12.37 -8.97
C LYS A 230 -19.59 -13.37 -8.17
N ALA A 231 -19.03 -13.88 -7.08
CA ALA A 231 -19.71 -14.84 -6.22
C ALA A 231 -20.65 -14.19 -5.18
N GLY A 232 -20.70 -12.86 -5.07
CA GLY A 232 -21.51 -12.17 -4.05
C GLY A 232 -21.04 -12.44 -2.60
N LYS A 233 -19.75 -12.75 -2.42
CA LYS A 233 -19.15 -13.19 -1.15
C LYS A 233 -18.51 -12.07 -0.33
N MET A 234 -18.47 -10.85 -0.88
CA MET A 234 -17.91 -9.67 -0.22
C MET A 234 -18.93 -9.11 0.78
N LYS A 235 -18.88 -9.59 2.03
CA LYS A 235 -19.67 -9.07 3.15
C LYS A 235 -18.83 -9.02 4.42
N SER A 236 -18.90 -7.88 5.10
CA SER A 236 -18.16 -7.62 6.34
C SER A 236 -18.74 -8.33 7.57
N ASP A 237 -19.97 -8.81 7.50
CA ASP A 237 -20.60 -9.62 8.55
C ASP A 237 -20.18 -11.10 8.50
N ALA A 238 -20.70 -11.91 9.43
CA ALA A 238 -20.40 -13.33 9.52
C ALA A 238 -20.86 -14.17 8.30
N SER A 239 -21.70 -13.62 7.41
CA SER A 239 -22.22 -14.32 6.22
C SER A 239 -21.32 -14.21 4.99
N GLY A 240 -20.34 -13.29 5.00
CA GLY A 240 -19.36 -13.15 3.91
C GLY A 240 -18.10 -13.97 4.14
N GLU A 241 -17.50 -14.47 3.05
CA GLU A 241 -16.21 -15.18 3.09
C GLU A 241 -15.02 -14.22 3.19
N VAL A 242 -15.17 -12.98 2.71
CA VAL A 242 -14.13 -11.94 2.71
C VAL A 242 -14.68 -10.61 3.23
N ALA A 243 -13.88 -9.90 4.03
CA ALA A 243 -14.15 -8.52 4.40
C ALA A 243 -13.33 -7.59 3.49
N VAL A 244 -14.00 -6.89 2.56
CA VAL A 244 -13.34 -5.88 1.71
C VAL A 244 -13.55 -4.51 2.35
N ILE A 245 -12.45 -3.86 2.72
CA ILE A 245 -12.43 -2.59 3.44
C ILE A 245 -11.94 -1.47 2.52
N SER A 246 -12.83 -0.53 2.22
CA SER A 246 -12.51 0.73 1.54
C SER A 246 -11.99 1.75 2.55
N THR A 247 -10.85 2.36 2.23
CA THR A 247 -10.29 3.50 2.98
C THR A 247 -10.39 4.81 2.20
N ILE A 248 -11.23 4.87 1.16
CA ILE A 248 -11.61 6.11 0.48
C ILE A 248 -12.67 6.81 1.33
N ASP A 249 -12.54 8.12 1.56
CA ASP A 249 -13.52 8.87 2.36
C ASP A 249 -14.91 8.82 1.70
N ALA A 250 -15.94 8.50 2.48
CA ALA A 250 -17.29 8.34 1.97
C ALA A 250 -18.00 9.67 1.67
N LYS A 251 -17.37 10.81 1.99
CA LYS A 251 -17.92 12.17 1.88
C LYS A 251 -18.18 12.71 0.48
N LYS A 252 -18.34 11.87 -0.55
CA LYS A 252 -18.90 12.35 -1.83
C LYS A 252 -20.42 12.28 -1.75
N PRO A 253 -21.13 13.40 -1.93
CA PRO A 253 -22.50 13.54 -1.48
C PRO A 253 -23.42 12.62 -2.28
N VAL A 254 -24.03 11.68 -1.58
CA VAL A 254 -25.33 11.15 -1.96
C VAL A 254 -26.32 12.27 -1.65
N LYS A 255 -26.91 12.91 -2.67
CA LYS A 255 -28.03 13.84 -2.50
C LYS A 255 -29.16 13.13 -1.74
N SER A 256 -30.03 13.89 -1.10
CA SER A 256 -31.19 13.36 -0.33
C SER A 256 -32.14 12.47 -1.14
N ASN A 257 -32.06 12.51 -2.48
CA ASN A 257 -32.80 11.68 -3.41
C ASN A 257 -32.05 10.41 -3.85
N GLY A 258 -30.88 10.10 -3.26
CA GLY A 258 -30.07 8.93 -3.59
C GLY A 258 -29.04 9.13 -4.72
N GLN A 259 -28.95 10.31 -5.34
CA GLN A 259 -28.00 10.59 -6.43
C GLN A 259 -26.58 10.79 -5.92
N VAL A 260 -25.59 10.15 -6.54
CA VAL A 260 -24.17 10.30 -6.19
C VAL A 260 -23.49 11.27 -7.15
N VAL A 261 -22.77 12.25 -6.59
CA VAL A 261 -21.98 13.22 -7.36
C VAL A 261 -20.57 12.67 -7.60
N THR A 262 -20.18 12.58 -8.88
CA THR A 262 -18.84 12.15 -9.32
C THR A 262 -18.00 13.36 -9.72
N TYR A 263 -16.72 13.35 -9.37
CA TYR A 263 -15.71 14.32 -9.80
C TYR A 263 -14.70 13.62 -10.70
N THR A 264 -14.47 14.16 -11.90
CA THR A 264 -13.32 13.79 -12.72
C THR A 264 -12.10 14.49 -12.14
N ILE A 265 -11.07 13.73 -11.76
CA ILE A 265 -9.82 14.31 -11.27
C ILE A 265 -8.88 14.44 -12.48
N TYR A 266 -8.50 15.68 -12.79
CA TYR A 266 -7.49 16.01 -13.79
C TYR A 266 -6.25 15.09 -13.63
N ASP A 267 -5.78 14.56 -14.75
CA ASP A 267 -4.56 13.75 -14.87
C ASP A 267 -4.61 12.30 -14.31
N SER A 268 -5.81 11.79 -13.99
CA SER A 268 -5.97 10.39 -13.56
C SER A 268 -7.12 9.69 -14.28
N ASN A 269 -6.83 8.54 -14.92
CA ASN A 269 -7.79 7.63 -15.55
C ASN A 269 -8.79 6.99 -14.57
N ALA A 270 -8.89 7.49 -13.34
CA ALA A 270 -9.64 6.89 -12.27
C ALA A 270 -10.87 7.73 -11.94
N ILE A 271 -12.01 7.07 -12.12
CA ILE A 271 -13.32 7.67 -12.19
C ILE A 271 -14.05 7.38 -10.88
N ASP A 272 -14.80 8.31 -10.29
CA ASP A 272 -15.39 8.12 -8.96
C ASP A 272 -16.37 6.94 -8.84
N GLY A 273 -16.14 6.02 -7.90
CA GLY A 273 -17.06 4.90 -7.60
C GLY A 273 -16.58 4.02 -6.45
N ARG A 274 -17.30 2.94 -6.15
CA ARG A 274 -16.92 1.96 -5.09
C ARG A 274 -17.23 0.53 -5.49
N ILE A 275 -16.38 -0.40 -5.02
CA ILE A 275 -16.57 -1.84 -5.17
C ILE A 275 -17.80 -2.26 -4.36
N LYS A 276 -18.78 -2.88 -5.02
CA LYS A 276 -20.04 -3.29 -4.40
C LYS A 276 -19.81 -4.37 -3.35
N GLY A 277 -20.26 -4.14 -2.12
CA GLY A 277 -20.02 -5.05 -0.99
C GLY A 277 -18.74 -4.76 -0.20
N ALA A 278 -17.88 -3.84 -0.68
CA ALA A 278 -16.87 -3.23 0.17
C ALA A 278 -17.55 -2.37 1.25
N THR A 279 -16.87 -2.18 2.38
CA THR A 279 -17.36 -1.33 3.46
C THR A 279 -16.27 -0.37 3.93
N GLN A 280 -16.65 0.78 4.47
CA GLN A 280 -15.70 1.69 5.10
C GLN A 280 -15.70 1.49 6.62
N LEU A 281 -14.52 1.34 7.21
CA LEU A 281 -14.39 1.33 8.66
C LEU A 281 -14.79 2.70 9.22
N ALA A 282 -15.73 2.70 10.15
CA ALA A 282 -16.25 3.91 10.76
C ALA A 282 -15.52 4.13 12.10
N TYR A 283 -14.41 4.86 12.07
CA TYR A 283 -13.78 5.34 13.29
C TYR A 283 -14.53 6.59 13.75
N VAL A 284 -14.90 6.65 15.02
CA VAL A 284 -15.42 7.89 15.61
C VAL A 284 -14.24 8.87 15.68
N PRO A 285 -14.28 10.03 15.00
CA PRO A 285 -14.32 11.27 15.78
C PRO A 285 -14.77 12.53 15.01
N VAL A 286 -15.69 13.31 15.59
CA VAL A 286 -15.46 14.70 15.99
C VAL A 286 -16.58 15.08 16.97
N LYS A 287 -16.38 16.11 17.79
CA LYS A 287 -17.41 16.69 18.68
C LYS A 287 -18.76 16.98 18.00
N SER A 288 -18.81 17.03 16.66
CA SER A 288 -19.99 17.27 15.82
C SER A 288 -20.79 16.03 15.40
N GLY A 289 -20.40 14.80 15.80
CA GLY A 289 -21.24 13.60 15.66
C GLY A 289 -21.16 12.84 14.32
N GLY A 290 -19.97 12.71 13.70
CA GLY A 290 -19.74 11.93 12.47
C GLY A 290 -18.69 10.81 12.59
N TYR A 291 -18.40 10.13 11.46
CA TYR A 291 -17.38 9.07 11.33
C TYR A 291 -16.24 9.51 10.39
N SER A 292 -15.02 9.08 10.67
CA SER A 292 -13.79 9.32 9.89
C SER A 292 -13.10 7.99 9.58
N SER A 293 -12.35 7.95 8.48
CA SER A 293 -11.50 6.82 8.07
C SER A 293 -10.00 7.15 8.12
N SER A 294 -9.63 8.22 8.81
CA SER A 294 -8.23 8.63 8.92
C SER A 294 -7.43 7.64 9.79
N TRP A 295 -6.33 7.12 9.26
CA TRP A 295 -5.43 6.23 10.00
C TRP A 295 -4.70 6.93 11.15
N ALA A 296 -4.60 8.27 11.12
CA ALA A 296 -4.00 9.04 12.22
C ALA A 296 -4.76 8.83 13.55
N LEU A 297 -6.00 8.35 13.49
CA LEU A 297 -6.80 8.00 14.66
C LEU A 297 -6.27 6.80 15.43
N TYR A 298 -5.44 5.95 14.82
CA TYR A 298 -4.75 4.88 15.55
C TYR A 298 -3.61 5.39 16.43
N LEU A 299 -3.30 6.68 16.39
CA LEU A 299 -2.20 7.27 17.14
C LEU A 299 -2.69 7.87 18.45
N ASP A 300 -1.88 7.75 19.50
CA ASP A 300 -2.02 8.50 20.74
C ASP A 300 -1.60 9.96 20.53
N ALA A 301 -2.42 10.70 19.80
CA ALA A 301 -2.18 12.07 19.41
C ALA A 301 -3.46 12.91 19.43
N LYS A 302 -3.28 14.19 19.71
CA LYS A 302 -4.21 15.25 19.33
C LYS A 302 -3.90 15.64 17.89
N LEU A 303 -4.93 15.72 17.06
CA LEU A 303 -4.81 16.02 15.64
C LEU A 303 -5.42 17.41 15.37
N SER A 304 -4.91 18.08 14.34
CA SER A 304 -5.46 19.35 13.87
C SER A 304 -6.91 19.20 13.41
N GLU A 305 -7.73 20.24 13.63
CA GLU A 305 -9.15 20.26 13.25
C GLU A 305 -9.37 20.66 11.77
N ASP A 306 -8.30 20.99 11.05
CA ASP A 306 -8.30 21.45 9.65
C ASP A 306 -8.44 20.33 8.60
N GLY A 307 -8.67 19.09 9.05
CA GLY A 307 -8.78 17.92 8.18
C GLY A 307 -7.45 17.41 7.60
N LYS A 308 -6.31 18.06 7.91
CA LYS A 308 -4.97 17.58 7.52
C LYS A 308 -4.41 16.53 8.49
N PHE A 309 -5.05 16.36 9.66
CA PHE A 309 -4.66 15.40 10.69
C PHE A 309 -3.18 15.54 11.13
N THR A 310 -2.69 16.77 11.23
CA THR A 310 -1.34 17.05 11.75
C THR A 310 -1.32 16.84 13.25
N ILE A 311 -0.26 16.24 13.80
CA ILE A 311 -0.13 16.07 15.25
C ILE A 311 0.11 17.44 15.92
N THR A 312 -0.79 17.83 16.82
CA THR A 312 -0.72 19.09 17.59
C THR A 312 -0.41 18.86 19.07
N GLY A 313 -0.40 17.60 19.52
CA GLY A 313 0.00 17.19 20.86
C GLY A 313 -0.19 15.70 21.09
N GLY A 314 0.14 15.21 22.29
CA GLY A 314 0.19 13.78 22.59
C GLY A 314 1.52 13.15 22.17
N LYS A 315 1.61 11.82 22.24
CA LYS A 315 2.85 11.08 21.96
C LYS A 315 3.08 10.83 20.47
N GLY A 316 2.02 10.71 19.68
CA GLY A 316 2.12 10.31 18.27
C GLY A 316 2.50 8.84 18.06
N THR A 317 2.59 8.05 19.13
CA THR A 317 2.79 6.60 19.11
C THR A 317 1.51 5.87 18.70
N PHE A 318 1.59 4.59 18.37
CA PHE A 318 0.38 3.77 18.23
C PHE A 318 -0.37 3.67 19.56
N LYS A 319 -1.70 3.68 19.49
CA LYS A 319 -2.58 3.25 20.58
C LYS A 319 -2.39 1.76 20.86
N THR A 320 -2.80 1.31 22.05
CA THR A 320 -2.78 -0.13 22.36
C THR A 320 -3.81 -0.88 21.51
N PRO A 321 -3.66 -2.20 21.30
CA PRO A 321 -4.66 -3.00 20.59
C PRO A 321 -6.07 -2.83 21.15
N GLU A 322 -6.23 -2.75 22.47
CA GLU A 322 -7.52 -2.56 23.15
C GLU A 322 -8.14 -1.22 22.79
N GLN A 323 -7.36 -0.14 22.86
CA GLN A 323 -7.80 1.20 22.48
C GLN A 323 -8.21 1.26 21.00
N ILE A 324 -7.45 0.62 20.12
CA ILE A 324 -7.79 0.55 18.68
C ILE A 324 -9.08 -0.22 18.47
N ARG A 325 -9.26 -1.37 19.15
CA ARG A 325 -10.48 -2.19 19.07
C ARG A 325 -11.69 -1.40 19.55
N GLU A 326 -11.56 -0.64 20.63
CA GLU A 326 -12.63 0.24 21.13
C GLU A 326 -13.03 1.33 20.14
N MET A 327 -12.13 1.80 19.29
CA MET A 327 -12.41 2.85 18.30
C MET A 327 -13.20 2.36 17.09
N VAL A 328 -13.14 1.07 16.78
CA VAL A 328 -13.93 0.47 15.69
C VAL A 328 -15.38 0.30 16.17
N LYS A 329 -16.21 1.32 15.95
CA LYS A 329 -17.61 1.33 16.42
C LYS A 329 -18.62 0.81 15.40
N GLY A 330 -18.19 0.57 14.17
CA GLY A 330 -19.04 0.00 13.13
C GLY A 330 -18.53 0.27 11.73
N PHE A 331 -19.48 0.36 10.81
CA PHE A 331 -19.23 0.46 9.39
C PHE A 331 -20.13 1.47 8.74
N THR A 332 -19.57 2.19 7.78
CA THR A 332 -20.36 2.92 6.81
C THR A 332 -20.51 2.02 5.58
N GLU A 333 -21.74 1.59 5.35
CA GLU A 333 -22.12 0.89 4.12
C GLU A 333 -22.06 1.84 2.93
N ASN A 334 -22.03 1.28 1.71
CA ASN A 334 -21.87 2.07 0.49
C ASN A 334 -23.04 3.03 0.21
N ASN A 335 -24.23 2.75 0.76
CA ASN A 335 -25.38 3.66 0.75
C ASN A 335 -25.24 4.87 1.71
N GLY A 336 -24.09 5.03 2.37
CA GLY A 336 -23.84 6.08 3.36
C GLY A 336 -24.49 5.83 4.73
N LYS A 337 -25.22 4.73 4.88
CA LYS A 337 -25.78 4.31 6.16
C LYS A 337 -24.65 3.82 7.05
N THR A 338 -24.42 4.54 8.14
CA THR A 338 -23.56 3.98 9.19
C THR A 338 -24.37 3.02 10.04
N THR A 339 -24.04 1.74 9.91
CA THR A 339 -24.53 0.71 10.81
C THR A 339 -23.55 0.64 11.97
N LYS A 340 -24.01 0.92 13.20
CA LYS A 340 -23.26 0.65 14.43
C LYS A 340 -23.12 -0.87 14.57
N ASN A 341 -22.16 -1.44 13.86
CA ASN A 341 -21.88 -2.85 13.90
C ASN A 341 -20.67 -3.09 14.81
N ALA A 342 -20.91 -3.01 16.12
CA ALA A 342 -19.90 -3.34 17.13
C ALA A 342 -19.37 -4.78 17.00
N SER A 343 -20.06 -5.64 16.23
CA SER A 343 -19.69 -7.03 16.03
C SER A 343 -18.66 -7.28 14.93
N PHE A 344 -18.13 -6.26 14.21
CA PHE A 344 -17.16 -6.56 13.16
C PHE A 344 -15.92 -7.27 13.67
N LEU A 345 -15.24 -6.62 14.62
CA LEU A 345 -14.05 -7.20 15.24
C LEU A 345 -14.43 -8.49 15.96
N GLU A 346 -15.60 -8.55 16.60
CA GLU A 346 -16.09 -9.79 17.21
C GLU A 346 -16.29 -10.93 16.18
N ASN A 347 -16.74 -10.63 14.97
CA ASN A 347 -16.93 -11.60 13.89
C ASN A 347 -15.59 -12.04 13.30
N LEU A 348 -14.63 -11.11 13.18
CA LEU A 348 -13.25 -11.46 12.83
C LEU A 348 -12.58 -12.27 13.93
N ASP A 349 -12.81 -11.95 15.21
CA ASP A 349 -12.26 -12.69 16.35
C ASP A 349 -12.83 -14.12 16.40
N LYS A 350 -14.09 -14.32 15.99
CA LYS A 350 -14.71 -15.65 15.82
C LYS A 350 -14.21 -16.41 14.59
N ASN A 351 -13.63 -15.71 13.62
CA ASN A 351 -13.07 -16.30 12.40
C ASN A 351 -11.74 -15.62 12.05
N PRO A 352 -10.66 -15.88 12.83
CA PRO A 352 -9.38 -15.17 12.69
C PRO A 352 -8.69 -15.44 11.34
N ASP A 353 -9.09 -16.52 10.66
CA ASP A 353 -8.63 -16.87 9.32
C ASP A 353 -9.44 -16.19 8.21
N LYS A 354 -10.46 -15.39 8.54
CA LYS A 354 -11.22 -14.63 7.53
C LYS A 354 -10.29 -13.67 6.78
N ARG A 355 -10.37 -13.72 5.45
CA ARG A 355 -9.58 -12.84 4.57
C ARG A 355 -10.07 -11.39 4.71
N ILE A 356 -9.15 -10.45 4.93
CA ILE A 356 -9.44 -9.01 5.04
C ILE A 356 -8.66 -8.27 3.96
N LEU A 357 -9.36 -7.59 3.06
CA LEU A 357 -8.76 -6.95 1.89
C LEU A 357 -8.95 -5.44 1.96
N PHE A 358 -7.85 -4.73 2.16
CA PHE A 358 -7.80 -3.27 2.25
C PHE A 358 -7.56 -2.67 0.86
N HIS A 359 -8.37 -1.68 0.48
CA HIS A 359 -8.15 -0.91 -0.74
C HIS A 359 -8.38 0.58 -0.52
N CYS A 360 -7.72 1.39 -1.35
CA CYS A 360 -8.02 2.81 -1.47
C CYS A 360 -8.14 3.19 -2.94
N PHE A 361 -7.57 4.33 -3.33
CA PHE A 361 -7.44 4.74 -4.72
C PHE A 361 -6.30 4.01 -5.44
N THR A 362 -5.11 3.96 -4.82
CA THR A 362 -3.83 3.52 -5.43
C THR A 362 -3.00 2.60 -4.51
N GLY A 363 -3.60 1.99 -3.49
CA GLY A 363 -2.89 1.14 -2.53
C GLY A 363 -2.02 1.87 -1.48
N ARG A 364 -1.91 3.21 -1.55
CA ARG A 364 -1.05 4.02 -0.64
C ARG A 364 -1.67 4.21 0.74
N THR A 365 -2.84 4.85 0.83
CA THR A 365 -3.51 5.21 2.10
C THR A 365 -4.16 4.03 2.82
N THR A 366 -4.16 2.86 2.18
CA THR A 366 -4.68 1.62 2.75
C THR A 366 -3.60 0.85 3.54
N ALA A 367 -2.31 1.07 3.23
CA ALA A 367 -1.20 0.43 3.92
C ALA A 367 -1.15 0.67 5.44
N PRO A 368 -1.47 1.87 5.99
CA PRO A 368 -1.56 2.07 7.43
C PRO A 368 -2.64 1.22 8.10
N HIS A 369 -3.80 1.05 7.45
CA HIS A 369 -4.89 0.24 7.96
C HIS A 369 -4.53 -1.24 7.98
N TRP A 370 -3.93 -1.72 6.88
CA TRP A 370 -3.39 -3.07 6.78
C TRP A 370 -2.33 -3.33 7.87
N PHE A 371 -1.39 -2.40 8.09
CA PHE A 371 -0.35 -2.54 9.11
C PHE A 371 -0.96 -2.67 10.51
N VAL A 372 -1.93 -1.82 10.86
CA VAL A 372 -2.59 -1.89 12.16
C VAL A 372 -3.34 -3.21 12.33
N PHE A 373 -4.15 -3.62 11.36
CA PHE A 373 -4.92 -4.87 11.46
C PHE A 373 -4.03 -6.09 11.55
N ARG A 374 -2.96 -6.13 10.75
CA ARG A 374 -2.08 -7.30 10.67
C ARG A 374 -1.04 -7.35 11.78
N GLU A 375 -0.31 -6.26 11.96
CA GLU A 375 0.89 -6.22 12.78
C GLU A 375 0.63 -5.76 14.22
N ILE A 376 -0.52 -5.11 14.49
CA ILE A 376 -0.91 -4.66 15.84
C ILE A 376 -2.08 -5.47 16.40
N LEU A 377 -3.14 -5.68 15.61
CA LEU A 377 -4.35 -6.39 16.06
C LEU A 377 -4.27 -7.93 15.89
N GLY A 378 -3.32 -8.43 15.10
CA GLY A 378 -3.07 -9.86 14.91
C GLY A 378 -3.91 -10.55 13.83
N TYR A 379 -4.60 -9.79 12.96
CA TYR A 379 -5.35 -10.37 11.83
C TYR A 379 -4.40 -10.72 10.68
N HIS A 380 -3.70 -11.86 10.79
CA HIS A 380 -2.64 -12.24 9.87
C HIS A 380 -3.09 -12.49 8.42
N ASN A 381 -4.38 -12.79 8.21
CA ASN A 381 -4.99 -12.92 6.88
C ASN A 381 -5.49 -11.58 6.29
N ALA A 382 -4.89 -10.46 6.71
CA ALA A 382 -5.07 -9.15 6.11
C ALA A 382 -4.10 -8.91 4.94
N ALA A 383 -4.61 -8.38 3.83
CA ALA A 383 -3.87 -8.03 2.64
C ALA A 383 -4.30 -6.68 2.04
N VAL A 384 -3.45 -6.14 1.19
CA VAL A 384 -3.71 -4.94 0.39
C VAL A 384 -4.08 -5.37 -1.02
N TYR A 385 -5.24 -4.91 -1.49
CA TYR A 385 -5.54 -4.89 -2.92
C TYR A 385 -4.79 -3.72 -3.55
N ASP A 386 -3.63 -4.05 -4.12
CA ASP A 386 -2.58 -3.10 -4.50
C ASP A 386 -3.03 -2.15 -5.62
N GLY A 387 -3.65 -2.71 -6.67
CA GLY A 387 -4.21 -1.94 -7.77
C GLY A 387 -5.40 -1.07 -7.37
N SER A 388 -6.08 -1.44 -6.28
CA SER A 388 -7.07 -0.60 -5.60
C SER A 388 -8.16 -0.11 -6.57
N TRP A 389 -8.80 1.03 -6.26
CA TRP A 389 -9.84 1.58 -7.11
C TRP A 389 -9.36 1.93 -8.51
N GLN A 390 -8.12 2.39 -8.71
CA GLN A 390 -7.63 2.73 -10.05
C GLN A 390 -7.60 1.53 -11.01
N GLU A 391 -7.17 0.35 -10.54
CA GLU A 391 -7.23 -0.88 -11.34
C GLU A 391 -8.66 -1.39 -11.50
N TRP A 392 -9.47 -1.31 -10.43
CA TRP A 392 -10.88 -1.71 -10.48
C TRP A 392 -11.71 -0.85 -11.44
N SER A 393 -11.55 0.47 -11.37
CA SER A 393 -12.26 1.43 -12.21
C SER A 393 -11.85 1.28 -13.66
N SER A 394 -10.59 0.91 -13.92
CA SER A 394 -10.14 0.60 -15.28
C SER A 394 -10.84 -0.64 -15.83
N TYR A 395 -11.08 -1.66 -15.02
CA TYR A 395 -11.90 -2.83 -15.42
C TYR A 395 -13.39 -2.47 -15.59
N SER A 396 -13.92 -1.58 -14.76
CA SER A 396 -15.34 -1.23 -14.75
C SER A 396 -15.70 -0.01 -15.62
N ALA A 397 -14.73 0.57 -16.34
CA ALA A 397 -14.94 1.73 -17.20
C ALA A 397 -15.67 1.31 -18.50
N TYR A 398 -16.62 2.13 -18.92
CA TYR A 398 -17.35 1.97 -20.17
C TYR A 398 -16.46 2.23 -21.40
N TYR A 399 -16.69 1.50 -22.50
CA TYR A 399 -15.99 1.65 -23.78
C TYR A 399 -17.00 1.66 -24.94
N PRO A 400 -16.97 2.56 -25.93
CA PRO A 400 -17.83 2.42 -27.11
C PRO A 400 -17.22 1.43 -28.12
N ALA A 401 -17.92 0.34 -28.44
CA ALA A 401 -17.45 -0.71 -29.36
C ALA A 401 -17.23 -0.27 -30.83
N ASP A 402 -17.61 0.97 -31.18
CA ASP A 402 -17.37 1.55 -32.50
C ASP A 402 -16.66 2.89 -32.34
N ALA A 403 -15.33 2.86 -32.52
CA ALA A 403 -14.48 4.05 -32.43
C ALA A 403 -14.81 5.10 -33.50
N ALA A 404 -15.57 4.75 -34.55
CA ALA A 404 -16.02 5.69 -35.57
C ALA A 404 -17.21 6.56 -35.12
N ASN A 405 -17.87 6.21 -34.00
CA ASN A 405 -19.11 6.84 -33.53
C ASN A 405 -19.06 7.29 -32.06
N ALA A 406 -17.87 7.45 -31.47
CA ALA A 406 -17.73 7.99 -30.12
C ALA A 406 -18.18 9.46 -30.07
N SER A 407 -19.37 9.73 -29.53
CA SER A 407 -19.84 11.10 -29.27
C SER A 407 -19.11 11.67 -28.05
N TYR A 408 -18.49 12.84 -28.22
CA TYR A 408 -17.82 13.59 -27.16
C TYR A 408 -18.83 14.34 -26.29
N ALA A 409 -18.56 14.45 -25.00
CA ALA A 409 -19.24 15.41 -24.14
C ALA A 409 -18.43 16.71 -24.16
N ARG A 410 -19.07 17.82 -24.53
CA ARG A 410 -18.50 19.17 -24.44
C ARG A 410 -19.03 19.81 -23.16
N ILE A 411 -18.14 20.26 -22.27
CA ILE A 411 -18.50 21.07 -21.10
C ILE A 411 -17.79 22.42 -21.27
N ILE A 412 -18.57 23.50 -21.24
CA ILE A 412 -18.06 24.87 -21.25
C ILE A 412 -17.73 25.21 -19.80
N VAL A 413 -16.45 25.38 -19.48
CA VAL A 413 -16.03 25.80 -18.14
C VAL A 413 -15.99 27.33 -18.17
N GLY A 414 -16.88 28.00 -17.43
CA GLY A 414 -16.81 29.45 -17.25
C GLY A 414 -15.45 29.86 -16.66
N GLU A 415 -14.98 31.05 -17.02
CA GLU A 415 -13.63 31.62 -16.82
C GLU A 415 -13.01 31.64 -15.40
N ASP A 416 -13.55 30.93 -14.41
CA ASP A 416 -13.05 31.02 -13.05
C ASP A 416 -11.94 29.99 -12.74
N ASP A 417 -10.87 30.52 -12.14
CA ASP A 417 -9.68 29.80 -11.64
C ASP A 417 -10.04 28.41 -11.05
N PRO A 418 -9.38 27.33 -11.47
CA PRO A 418 -9.64 25.97 -10.97
C PRO A 418 -9.48 25.81 -9.44
N ASN A 419 -8.87 26.78 -8.75
CA ASN A 419 -8.78 26.83 -7.29
C ASN A 419 -9.98 27.52 -6.61
N THR A 420 -10.85 28.20 -7.36
CA THR A 420 -12.10 28.82 -6.89
C THR A 420 -13.32 28.02 -7.33
N TYR A 421 -13.26 26.69 -7.14
CA TYR A 421 -14.33 25.73 -7.44
C TYR A 421 -15.65 26.08 -6.73
N ASP A 422 -16.55 26.79 -7.40
CA ASP A 422 -17.92 27.04 -6.92
C ASP A 422 -18.84 25.88 -7.30
N LYS A 423 -19.10 25.01 -6.30
CA LYS A 423 -20.01 23.84 -6.39
C LYS A 423 -21.42 24.15 -6.91
N GLN A 424 -21.86 25.41 -6.94
CA GLN A 424 -23.23 25.77 -7.31
C GLN A 424 -23.41 26.05 -8.81
N ASN A 425 -22.32 26.28 -9.57
CA ASN A 425 -22.39 26.85 -10.92
C ASN A 425 -21.64 26.04 -12.01
N THR A 426 -21.27 24.78 -11.76
CA THR A 426 -20.59 23.92 -12.75
C THR A 426 -21.49 22.79 -13.26
N ASP A 427 -21.51 22.58 -14.57
CA ASP A 427 -22.26 21.50 -15.21
C ASP A 427 -21.53 20.16 -15.10
N TYR A 428 -22.24 19.10 -14.69
CA TYR A 428 -21.72 17.75 -14.58
C TYR A 428 -22.70 16.70 -15.10
N ILE A 429 -22.16 15.61 -15.66
CA ILE A 429 -22.90 14.45 -16.15
C ILE A 429 -22.94 13.39 -15.05
N PHE A 430 -24.12 12.86 -14.73
CA PHE A 430 -24.29 11.80 -13.73
C PHE A 430 -25.27 10.72 -14.19
N TRP A 431 -25.06 9.47 -13.74
CA TRP A 431 -25.99 8.37 -13.98
C TRP A 431 -27.17 8.42 -12.99
N ASN A 432 -28.41 8.40 -13.48
CA ASN A 432 -29.61 8.49 -12.64
C ASN A 432 -30.27 7.14 -12.31
N GLY A 433 -29.74 6.03 -12.81
CA GLY A 433 -30.36 4.70 -12.73
C GLY A 433 -30.77 4.12 -14.09
N ASP A 434 -31.09 4.98 -15.07
CA ASP A 434 -31.54 4.60 -16.42
C ASP A 434 -30.75 5.28 -17.56
N LYS A 435 -30.25 6.50 -17.34
CA LYS A 435 -29.49 7.29 -18.32
C LYS A 435 -28.50 8.26 -17.66
N PHE A 436 -27.57 8.78 -18.44
CA PHE A 436 -26.72 9.91 -18.05
C PHE A 436 -27.49 11.24 -18.21
N VAL A 437 -27.34 12.15 -17.24
CA VAL A 437 -28.10 13.41 -17.13
C VAL A 437 -27.14 14.56 -16.78
N MET A 438 -27.28 15.72 -17.43
CA MET A 438 -26.57 16.98 -17.13
C MET A 438 -27.21 17.69 -15.91
N SER A 439 -26.42 18.39 -15.10
CA SER A 439 -26.87 18.96 -13.82
C SER A 439 -27.72 20.24 -13.92
N ASP A 440 -27.67 20.99 -15.01
CA ASP A 440 -28.33 22.29 -15.14
C ASP A 440 -29.47 22.34 -16.18
N ASN A 441 -29.48 21.46 -17.18
CA ASN A 441 -30.47 21.52 -18.26
C ASN A 441 -31.62 20.49 -18.16
N LYS A 442 -32.86 21.03 -18.17
CA LYS A 442 -34.15 20.30 -18.29
C LYS A 442 -34.39 19.68 -19.68
N THR A 443 -33.34 19.44 -20.45
CA THR A 443 -33.38 18.74 -21.73
C THR A 443 -32.34 17.64 -21.67
N ALA A 444 -32.78 16.41 -21.93
CA ALA A 444 -31.90 15.26 -21.99
C ALA A 444 -30.78 15.54 -23.02
N PRO A 445 -29.52 15.16 -22.75
CA PRO A 445 -28.61 14.97 -23.86
C PRO A 445 -29.27 13.92 -24.78
N GLU A 446 -29.37 14.22 -26.08
CA GLU A 446 -29.67 13.20 -27.10
C GLU A 446 -28.44 12.29 -27.19
N LEU A 447 -28.34 11.37 -26.23
CA LEU A 447 -27.53 10.18 -26.37
C LEU A 447 -28.36 9.21 -27.22
N GLU A 448 -27.93 8.95 -28.45
CA GLU A 448 -28.54 7.90 -29.26
C GLU A 448 -28.36 6.55 -28.54
N THR A 449 -29.47 6.03 -28.03
CA THR A 449 -29.52 5.04 -26.94
C THR A 449 -29.49 3.59 -27.41
N GLU A 450 -29.66 3.32 -28.72
CA GLU A 450 -29.72 1.96 -29.25
C GLU A 450 -28.37 1.23 -29.24
N ASN A 451 -27.27 1.93 -29.48
CA ASN A 451 -25.92 1.35 -29.42
C ASN A 451 -25.41 1.20 -27.97
N LEU A 452 -25.85 2.08 -27.07
CA LEU A 452 -25.53 2.03 -25.63
C LEU A 452 -26.18 0.84 -24.92
N LYS A 453 -27.45 0.54 -25.25
CA LYS A 453 -28.22 -0.53 -24.59
C LYS A 453 -27.68 -1.92 -24.91
N THR A 454 -27.34 -2.17 -26.16
CA THR A 454 -26.76 -3.44 -26.63
C THR A 454 -25.33 -3.66 -26.09
N PHE A 455 -24.63 -2.57 -25.75
CA PHE A 455 -23.28 -2.59 -25.18
C PHE A 455 -23.29 -2.86 -23.66
N ILE A 456 -24.18 -2.21 -22.91
CA ILE A 456 -24.35 -2.40 -21.45
C ILE A 456 -24.73 -3.86 -21.11
N GLU A 457 -25.49 -4.53 -21.97
CA GLU A 457 -25.93 -5.93 -21.75
C GLU A 457 -24.79 -6.96 -21.84
N LYS A 458 -23.65 -6.63 -22.49
CA LYS A 458 -22.48 -7.52 -22.58
C LYS A 458 -21.45 -7.33 -21.46
N TRP A 459 -21.37 -6.13 -20.90
CA TRP A 459 -20.44 -5.77 -19.83
C TRP A 459 -21.21 -5.14 -18.68
N ASP A 460 -21.75 -5.98 -17.79
CA ASP A 460 -22.51 -5.52 -16.62
C ASP A 460 -21.58 -4.91 -15.55
N VAL A 461 -21.08 -3.71 -15.85
CA VAL A 461 -20.27 -2.86 -14.97
C VAL A 461 -21.05 -2.36 -13.75
N THR A 462 -22.39 -2.48 -13.77
CA THR A 462 -23.29 -2.17 -12.66
C THR A 462 -23.46 -3.33 -11.67
N LYS A 463 -23.04 -4.54 -12.04
CA LYS A 463 -23.23 -5.73 -11.20
C LYS A 463 -22.39 -5.71 -9.94
N TYR A 464 -21.14 -5.24 -10.07
CA TYR A 464 -20.08 -5.36 -9.06
C TYR A 464 -19.52 -4.02 -8.59
N THR A 465 -20.02 -2.92 -9.13
CA THR A 465 -19.71 -1.55 -8.69
C THR A 465 -21.02 -0.87 -8.36
N ASP A 466 -21.08 -0.10 -7.28
CA ASP A 466 -22.33 0.58 -6.89
C ASP A 466 -22.69 1.72 -7.85
N PHE A 467 -21.74 2.20 -8.66
CA PHE A 467 -21.93 3.27 -9.66
C PHE A 467 -21.10 2.96 -10.91
N ALA A 468 -21.70 3.12 -12.10
CA ALA A 468 -20.97 3.07 -13.36
C ALA A 468 -20.42 4.47 -13.68
N THR A 469 -19.19 4.54 -14.18
CA THR A 469 -18.60 5.81 -14.58
C THR A 469 -17.79 5.71 -15.88
N LEU A 470 -17.74 6.83 -16.61
CA LEU A 470 -17.11 6.95 -17.93
C LEU A 470 -15.63 7.31 -17.77
N GLY A 471 -14.73 6.50 -18.33
CA GLY A 471 -13.32 6.88 -18.43
C GLY A 471 -13.17 7.95 -19.49
N MET A 472 -12.65 9.13 -19.14
CA MET A 472 -12.52 10.24 -20.08
C MET A 472 -11.12 10.86 -20.06
N GLU A 473 -10.54 11.13 -21.23
CA GLU A 473 -9.45 12.09 -21.42
C GLU A 473 -10.04 13.47 -21.68
N SER A 474 -9.43 14.52 -21.10
CA SER A 474 -9.86 15.90 -21.34
C SER A 474 -8.78 16.70 -22.07
N TYR A 475 -9.15 17.41 -23.13
CA TYR A 475 -8.27 18.38 -23.80
C TYR A 475 -8.85 19.80 -23.74
N TYR A 476 -7.98 20.80 -23.63
CA TYR A 476 -8.35 22.21 -23.65
C TYR A 476 -8.01 22.84 -25.00
N GLU A 477 -9.03 23.41 -25.65
CA GLU A 477 -8.85 24.23 -26.84
C GLU A 477 -9.87 25.37 -26.77
N ASP A 478 -9.42 26.62 -26.97
CA ASP A 478 -10.28 27.81 -27.08
C ASP A 478 -11.36 27.94 -25.98
N ASP A 479 -10.97 27.83 -24.71
CA ASP A 479 -11.86 27.91 -23.51
C ASP A 479 -12.89 26.78 -23.40
N GLU A 480 -12.71 25.70 -24.16
CA GLU A 480 -13.56 24.52 -24.13
C GLU A 480 -12.81 23.30 -23.58
N VAL A 481 -13.52 22.45 -22.82
CA VAL A 481 -13.01 21.15 -22.38
C VAL A 481 -13.69 20.05 -23.17
N TYR A 482 -12.90 19.34 -23.97
CA TYR A 482 -13.32 18.20 -24.76
C TYR A 482 -13.09 16.92 -23.98
N PHE A 483 -14.14 16.14 -23.75
CA PHE A 483 -14.01 14.82 -23.13
C PHE A 483 -14.08 13.71 -24.18
N TYR A 484 -13.04 12.88 -24.21
CA TYR A 484 -12.93 11.70 -25.06
C TYR A 484 -13.06 10.45 -24.21
N PRO A 485 -13.92 9.48 -24.56
CA PRO A 485 -13.90 8.19 -23.87
C PRO A 485 -12.51 7.57 -24.03
N LEU A 486 -11.90 7.18 -22.90
CA LEU A 486 -10.62 6.49 -22.88
C LEU A 486 -10.76 5.17 -23.62
N THR A 487 -10.26 5.14 -24.85
CA THR A 487 -10.11 3.89 -25.58
C THR A 487 -8.89 3.17 -25.01
N ASN A 488 -9.06 2.37 -23.94
CA ASN A 488 -8.07 1.35 -23.59
C ASN A 488 -8.31 0.08 -24.45
N PRO A 489 -7.59 -0.12 -25.56
CA PRO A 489 -7.83 -1.21 -26.51
C PRO A 489 -7.67 -2.62 -25.92
N ASN A 490 -7.27 -2.77 -24.66
CA ASN A 490 -7.15 -4.05 -23.96
C ASN A 490 -8.48 -4.58 -23.38
N ILE A 491 -9.53 -3.75 -23.28
CA ILE A 491 -10.76 -4.12 -22.56
C ILE A 491 -11.78 -4.82 -23.46
N ASP A 492 -11.67 -4.68 -24.78
CA ASP A 492 -12.74 -5.09 -25.70
C ASP A 492 -12.65 -6.53 -26.26
N ASN A 493 -11.81 -7.43 -25.69
CA ASN A 493 -11.90 -8.91 -25.81
C ASN A 493 -10.71 -9.75 -25.23
N LEU A 494 -9.72 -9.22 -24.49
CA LEU A 494 -8.35 -9.76 -24.63
C LEU A 494 -7.60 -10.26 -23.39
N TYR A 495 -8.18 -10.24 -22.19
CA TYR A 495 -7.52 -10.83 -21.02
C TYR A 495 -8.17 -12.16 -20.58
N ALA A 496 -7.59 -13.26 -21.03
CA ALA A 496 -7.98 -14.65 -20.68
C ALA A 496 -7.18 -15.23 -19.49
N GLY A 497 -6.34 -14.42 -18.85
CA GLY A 497 -5.61 -14.84 -17.67
C GLY A 497 -6.45 -14.76 -16.39
N ASP A 498 -5.84 -15.10 -15.25
CA ASP A 498 -6.50 -15.15 -13.94
C ASP A 498 -6.36 -13.84 -13.13
N ALA A 499 -5.76 -12.82 -13.73
CA ALA A 499 -5.41 -11.51 -13.18
C ALA A 499 -4.55 -11.60 -11.92
N LYS A 500 -3.51 -12.44 -11.99
CA LYS A 500 -2.55 -12.74 -10.91
C LYS A 500 -1.09 -12.61 -11.38
N GLU A 501 -0.85 -11.89 -12.48
CA GLU A 501 0.45 -11.75 -13.16
C GLU A 501 1.56 -11.30 -12.22
N ILE A 502 1.33 -10.24 -11.43
CA ILE A 502 2.37 -9.70 -10.57
C ILE A 502 2.79 -10.75 -9.54
N ASN A 503 1.83 -11.43 -8.92
CA ASN A 503 2.12 -12.51 -7.98
C ASN A 503 2.88 -13.66 -8.65
N LYS A 504 2.50 -14.05 -9.88
CA LYS A 504 3.17 -15.12 -10.64
C LYS A 504 4.61 -14.74 -11.01
N GLU A 505 4.80 -13.54 -11.55
CA GLU A 505 6.10 -12.99 -11.93
C GLU A 505 7.03 -12.94 -10.71
N ASP A 506 6.53 -12.39 -9.59
CA ASP A 506 7.34 -12.16 -8.40
C ASP A 506 7.68 -13.48 -7.68
N LYS A 507 6.78 -14.46 -7.65
CA LYS A 507 7.09 -15.82 -7.17
C LYS A 507 8.15 -16.49 -8.04
N ALA A 508 8.01 -16.41 -9.36
CA ALA A 508 9.00 -16.94 -10.30
C ALA A 508 10.36 -16.27 -10.09
N TYR A 509 10.38 -14.97 -9.82
CA TYR A 509 11.59 -14.24 -9.48
C TYR A 509 12.23 -14.75 -8.19
N GLN A 510 11.45 -14.91 -7.10
CA GLN A 510 11.95 -15.48 -5.83
C GLN A 510 12.37 -16.96 -5.95
N GLY A 511 11.95 -17.66 -7.00
CA GLY A 511 12.14 -19.10 -7.14
C GLY A 511 11.25 -19.90 -6.17
N LYS A 512 10.02 -19.44 -5.95
CA LYS A 512 9.02 -20.02 -5.04
C LYS A 512 7.84 -20.64 -5.77
#